data_AF-A0A8D8Q1K7-F1
#
_entry.id   AF-A0A8D8Q1K7-F1
#
_cell.length_a   1.000
_cell.length_b   1.000
_cell.length_c   1.000
_cell.angle_alpha   90.00
_cell.angle_beta   90.00
_cell.angle_gamma   90.00
#
_symmetry.space_group_name_H-M   'P 1'
#
loop_
_entity.id
_entity.type
_entity.pdbx_description
1 polymer ?
#
loop_
_entity_poly.entity_id
_entity_poly.type
_entity_poly.pdbx_seq_one_letter_code
_entity_poly.pdbx_strand_id
1 'polypeptide(L)'
;MKSAIDENDEEFFSEVKNELAKLEKLIKLKETESLFTGEADNNNCFLEIHSGAGGTESNDWAEMLMRMYTRWAEIYHNFKVEVVEKLDGDAVGIKSTTIKIIGEKAYGWAKSESGVHRLVRISPFDANGKRHTSFASVGVTPVIEDSIDIVVR
;
A
#
# COMPACT_ATOMS: atom_id res chain seq x y z
N MET A 1 -49.91 -4.93 3.24
CA MET A 1 -48.56 -4.40 2.97
C MET A 1 -48.35 -4.51 1.48
N LYS A 2 -48.53 -3.41 0.73
CA LYS A 2 -48.05 -3.38 -0.65
C LYS A 2 -46.53 -3.29 -0.56
N SER A 3 -45.87 -4.30 -1.09
CA SER A 3 -44.41 -4.35 -1.12
C SER A 3 -43.96 -3.45 -2.26
N ALA A 4 -42.80 -2.79 -2.19
CA ALA A 4 -42.27 -1.96 -3.29
C ALA A 4 -42.18 -2.70 -4.65
N ILE A 5 -42.24 -4.03 -4.62
CA ILE A 5 -42.37 -4.93 -5.77
C ILE A 5 -43.69 -4.71 -6.55
N ASP A 6 -44.79 -4.34 -5.88
CA ASP A 6 -46.10 -4.13 -6.48
C ASP A 6 -46.23 -2.80 -7.24
N GLU A 7 -45.31 -1.84 -6.99
CA GLU A 7 -45.37 -0.47 -7.56
C GLU A 7 -44.30 -0.22 -8.64
N ASN A 8 -43.48 -1.24 -8.97
CA ASN A 8 -42.42 -1.18 -9.98
C ASN A 8 -41.55 0.08 -9.85
N ASP A 9 -41.22 0.42 -8.60
CA ASP A 9 -40.47 1.62 -8.25
C ASP A 9 -39.00 1.46 -8.66
N GLU A 10 -38.69 1.95 -9.86
CA GLU A 10 -37.34 1.89 -10.45
C GLU A 10 -36.29 2.59 -9.57
N GLU A 11 -36.70 3.60 -8.78
CA GLU A 11 -35.82 4.31 -7.86
C GLU A 11 -35.44 3.40 -6.68
N PHE A 12 -36.43 2.72 -6.09
CA PHE A 12 -36.19 1.71 -5.05
C PHE A 12 -35.30 0.54 -5.55
N PHE A 13 -35.55 0.02 -6.75
CA PHE A 13 -34.70 -1.04 -7.32
C PHE A 13 -33.27 -0.57 -7.59
N SER A 14 -33.08 0.69 -8.00
CA SER A 14 -31.76 1.30 -8.17
C SER A 14 -31.01 1.41 -6.84
N GLU A 15 -31.69 1.86 -5.78
CA GLU A 15 -31.11 1.92 -4.43
C GLU A 15 -30.70 0.55 -3.91
N VAL A 16 -31.57 -0.46 -4.02
CA VAL A 16 -31.27 -1.84 -3.60
C VAL A 16 -30.08 -2.41 -4.37
N LYS A 17 -29.99 -2.14 -5.68
CA LYS A 17 -28.85 -2.57 -6.50
C LYS A 17 -27.54 -1.91 -6.06
N ASN A 18 -27.59 -0.63 -5.70
CA ASN A 18 -26.43 0.10 -5.19
C ASN A 18 -25.98 -0.45 -3.82
N GLU A 19 -26.91 -0.76 -2.92
CA GLU A 19 -26.60 -1.37 -1.62
C GLU A 19 -26.04 -2.78 -1.77
N LEU A 20 -26.60 -3.61 -2.64
CA LEU A 20 -26.05 -4.94 -2.95
C LEU A 20 -24.61 -4.85 -3.50
N ALA A 21 -24.34 -3.88 -4.38
CA ALA A 21 -22.99 -3.68 -4.91
C ALA A 21 -21.99 -3.22 -3.81
N LYS A 22 -22.43 -2.46 -2.81
CA LYS A 22 -21.61 -2.11 -1.64
C LYS A 22 -21.34 -3.34 -0.78
N LEU A 23 -22.36 -4.14 -0.48
CA LEU A 23 -22.24 -5.38 0.30
C LEU A 23 -21.29 -6.37 -0.37
N GLU A 24 -21.39 -6.56 -1.68
CA GLU A 24 -20.50 -7.46 -2.42
C GLU A 24 -19.03 -7.04 -2.29
N LYS A 25 -18.74 -5.74 -2.35
CA LYS A 25 -17.38 -5.20 -2.12
C LYS A 25 -16.89 -5.45 -0.70
N LEU A 26 -17.75 -5.25 0.29
CA LEU A 26 -17.41 -5.49 1.70
C LEU A 26 -17.11 -6.96 1.97
N ILE A 27 -17.92 -7.87 1.40
CA ILE A 27 -17.72 -9.32 1.54
C ILE A 27 -16.36 -9.72 0.96
N LYS A 28 -16.04 -9.30 -0.27
CA LYS A 28 -14.73 -9.62 -0.89
C LYS A 28 -13.54 -9.09 -0.08
N LEU A 29 -13.69 -7.91 0.52
CA LEU A 29 -12.67 -7.34 1.39
C LEU A 29 -12.48 -8.18 2.65
N LYS A 30 -13.56 -8.61 3.30
CA LYS A 30 -13.51 -9.50 4.48
C LYS A 30 -13.04 -10.91 4.17
N GLU A 31 -13.37 -11.45 3.00
CA GLU A 31 -12.81 -12.71 2.51
C GLU A 31 -11.28 -12.62 2.41
N THR A 32 -10.75 -11.53 1.83
CA THR A 32 -9.31 -11.31 1.74
C THR A 32 -8.67 -11.21 3.12
N GLU A 33 -9.27 -10.44 4.04
CA GLU A 33 -8.80 -10.33 5.42
C GLU A 33 -8.82 -11.65 6.20
N SER A 34 -9.64 -12.62 5.79
CA SER A 34 -9.71 -13.95 6.42
C SER A 34 -8.54 -14.86 6.02
N LEU A 35 -7.89 -14.56 4.90
CA LEU A 35 -6.70 -15.29 4.43
C LEU A 35 -5.44 -14.93 5.23
N PHE A 36 -5.49 -13.84 6.00
CA PHE A 36 -4.39 -13.33 6.82
C PHE A 36 -4.26 -14.13 8.12
N THR A 37 -3.67 -15.33 8.00
CA THR A 37 -3.53 -16.32 9.07
C THR A 37 -2.13 -16.37 9.69
N GLY A 38 -1.18 -15.58 9.19
CA GLY A 38 0.17 -15.50 9.73
C GLY A 38 0.21 -14.82 11.10
N GLU A 39 1.14 -15.24 11.96
CA GLU A 39 1.28 -14.74 13.34
C GLU A 39 1.42 -13.21 13.41
N ALA A 40 2.12 -12.62 12.45
CA ALA A 40 2.36 -11.18 12.37
C ALA A 40 1.41 -10.44 11.41
N ASP A 41 0.44 -11.12 10.78
CA ASP A 41 -0.42 -10.50 9.77
C ASP A 41 -1.28 -9.37 10.34
N ASN A 42 -1.64 -9.43 11.63
CA ASN A 42 -2.39 -8.40 12.33
C ASN A 42 -1.54 -7.20 12.74
N ASN A 43 -0.22 -7.30 12.67
CA ASN A 43 0.68 -6.28 13.20
C ASN A 43 0.75 -5.06 12.27
N ASN A 44 1.16 -3.94 12.85
CA ASN A 44 1.69 -2.81 12.11
C ASN A 44 2.89 -3.26 11.26
N CYS A 45 3.28 -2.49 10.25
CA CYS A 45 4.46 -2.80 9.45
C CYS A 45 5.35 -1.60 9.18
N PHE A 46 6.61 -1.88 8.90
CA PHE A 46 7.53 -0.97 8.25
C PHE A 46 7.57 -1.31 6.76
N LEU A 47 7.52 -0.26 5.94
CA LEU A 47 7.70 -0.31 4.50
C LEU A 47 8.96 0.50 4.16
N GLU A 48 9.96 -0.20 3.67
CA GLU A 48 11.26 0.34 3.30
C GLU A 48 11.36 0.39 1.77
N ILE A 49 11.69 1.56 1.23
CA ILE A 49 11.89 1.73 -0.22
C ILE A 49 13.32 2.16 -0.45
N HIS A 50 14.01 1.47 -1.34
CA HIS A 50 15.35 1.84 -1.78
C HIS A 50 15.39 2.02 -3.30
N SER A 51 15.98 3.13 -3.74
CA SER A 51 16.27 3.36 -5.15
C SER A 51 17.30 2.35 -5.64
N GLY A 52 17.04 1.72 -6.78
CA GLY A 52 18.00 0.82 -7.43
C GLY A 52 19.11 1.57 -8.19
N ALA A 53 19.89 0.82 -8.96
CA ALA A 53 20.89 1.38 -9.85
C ALA A 53 20.21 2.13 -11.01
N GLY A 54 20.44 3.45 -11.08
CA GLY A 54 19.87 4.31 -12.13
C GLY A 54 19.90 5.81 -11.81
N GLY A 55 20.55 6.22 -10.72
CA GLY A 55 20.73 7.62 -10.35
C GLY A 55 19.40 8.35 -10.16
N THR A 56 19.31 9.57 -10.70
CA THR A 56 18.16 10.47 -10.55
C THR A 56 16.82 9.84 -10.97
N GLU A 57 16.80 9.02 -12.03
CA GLU A 57 15.56 8.40 -12.50
C GLU A 57 15.05 7.30 -11.55
N SER A 58 15.96 6.56 -10.91
CA SER A 58 15.58 5.56 -9.90
C SER A 58 15.17 6.21 -8.59
N ASN A 59 15.78 7.35 -8.24
CA ASN A 59 15.37 8.12 -7.07
C ASN A 59 13.96 8.71 -7.25
N ASP A 60 13.63 9.26 -8.42
CA ASP A 60 12.29 9.76 -8.72
C ASP A 60 11.25 8.62 -8.67
N TRP A 61 11.61 7.44 -9.20
CA TRP A 61 10.73 6.28 -9.12
C TRP A 61 10.48 5.83 -7.67
N ALA A 62 11.51 5.80 -6.83
CA ALA A 62 11.34 5.50 -5.41
C ALA A 62 10.42 6.50 -4.70
N GLU A 63 10.49 7.80 -5.05
CA GLU A 63 9.60 8.82 -4.49
C GLU A 63 8.15 8.63 -4.97
N MET A 64 7.96 8.27 -6.24
CA MET A 64 6.63 7.92 -6.76
C MET A 64 6.02 6.73 -6.02
N LEU A 65 6.82 5.70 -5.72
CA LEU A 65 6.38 4.54 -4.93
C LEU A 65 6.03 4.94 -3.49
N MET A 66 6.86 5.76 -2.83
CA MET A 66 6.55 6.31 -1.51
C MET A 66 5.19 7.00 -1.50
N ARG A 67 4.92 7.87 -2.49
CA ARG A 67 3.66 8.58 -2.62
C ARG A 67 2.49 7.63 -2.90
N MET A 68 2.71 6.59 -3.70
CA MET A 68 1.71 5.55 -3.99
C MET A 68 1.31 4.81 -2.72
N TYR A 69 2.27 4.30 -1.95
CA TYR A 69 1.99 3.55 -0.72
C TYR A 69 1.40 4.42 0.38
N THR A 70 1.83 5.68 0.50
CA THR A 70 1.22 6.63 1.44
C THR A 70 -0.26 6.83 1.14
N ARG A 71 -0.61 7.07 -0.14
CA ARG A 71 -2.02 7.22 -0.56
C ARG A 71 -2.82 5.93 -0.41
N TRP A 72 -2.21 4.79 -0.74
CA TRP A 72 -2.84 3.48 -0.55
C TRP A 72 -3.21 3.26 0.92
N ALA A 73 -2.29 3.50 1.83
CA ALA A 73 -2.51 3.35 3.27
C ALA A 73 -3.56 4.34 3.80
N GLU A 74 -3.41 5.64 3.52
CA GLU A 74 -4.28 6.69 4.08
C GLU A 74 -5.69 6.69 3.45
N ILE A 75 -5.80 6.58 2.12
CA ILE A 75 -7.08 6.79 1.41
C ILE A 75 -7.88 5.49 1.29
N TYR A 76 -7.23 4.36 0.99
CA TYR A 76 -7.93 3.12 0.67
C TYR A 76 -8.12 2.21 1.88
N HIS A 77 -7.21 2.27 2.86
CA HIS A 77 -7.26 1.44 4.07
C HIS A 77 -7.47 2.25 5.35
N ASN A 78 -7.46 3.58 5.28
CA ASN A 78 -7.63 4.48 6.43
C ASN A 78 -6.62 4.18 7.56
N PHE A 79 -5.40 3.78 7.17
CA PHE A 79 -4.27 3.55 8.06
C PHE A 79 -3.56 4.88 8.36
N LYS A 80 -2.89 4.93 9.50
CA LYS A 80 -1.99 6.04 9.84
C LYS A 80 -0.60 5.75 9.28
N VAL A 81 -0.01 6.74 8.64
CA VAL A 81 1.33 6.65 8.04
C VAL A 81 2.27 7.59 8.78
N GLU A 82 3.42 7.08 9.21
CA GLU A 82 4.48 7.85 9.85
C GLU A 82 5.80 7.65 9.09
N VAL A 83 6.43 8.74 8.65
CA VAL A 83 7.75 8.66 8.01
C VAL A 83 8.80 8.60 9.11
N VAL A 84 9.52 7.48 9.19
CA VAL A 84 10.54 7.21 10.21
C VAL A 84 11.88 7.79 9.76
N GLU A 85 12.24 7.51 8.52
CA GLU A 85 13.48 7.96 7.92
C GLU A 85 13.23 8.31 6.46
N LYS A 86 13.88 9.37 5.97
CA LYS A 86 13.86 9.76 4.57
C LYS A 86 15.23 10.29 4.19
N LEU A 87 15.83 9.70 3.17
CA LEU A 87 17.06 10.17 2.56
C LEU A 87 16.77 10.64 1.14
N ASP A 88 16.92 11.94 0.92
CA ASP A 88 16.69 12.54 -0.39
C ASP A 88 17.79 12.17 -1.40
N GLY A 89 17.43 12.16 -2.68
CA GLY A 89 18.38 12.04 -3.78
C GLY A 89 19.23 13.29 -3.96
N ASP A 90 20.36 13.16 -4.66
CA ASP A 90 21.31 14.28 -4.83
C ASP A 90 20.74 15.45 -5.67
N ALA A 91 19.70 15.18 -6.48
CA ALA A 91 19.05 16.19 -7.32
C ALA A 91 17.53 16.07 -7.31
N VAL A 92 17.00 14.85 -7.48
CA VAL A 92 15.56 14.57 -7.50
C VAL A 92 15.30 13.24 -6.80
N GLY A 93 14.10 13.10 -6.23
CA GLY A 93 13.62 11.84 -5.68
C GLY A 93 14.21 11.52 -4.31
N ILE A 94 14.14 10.23 -3.95
CA ILE A 94 14.65 9.70 -2.68
C ILE A 94 15.62 8.54 -2.95
N LYS A 95 16.67 8.41 -2.15
CA LYS A 95 17.56 7.24 -2.14
C LYS A 95 16.97 6.11 -1.30
N SER A 96 16.49 6.46 -0.12
CA SER A 96 15.81 5.53 0.78
C SER A 96 14.74 6.22 1.60
N THR A 97 13.71 5.48 1.99
CA THR A 97 12.72 5.92 2.96
C THR A 97 12.20 4.72 3.74
N THR A 98 11.91 4.95 5.01
CA THR A 98 11.28 3.98 5.89
C THR A 98 10.01 4.59 6.44
N ILE A 99 8.89 3.91 6.19
CA ILE A 99 7.57 4.38 6.55
C ILE A 99 6.94 3.35 7.47
N LYS A 100 6.39 3.79 8.59
CA LYS A 100 5.61 2.97 9.51
C LYS A 100 4.13 3.12 9.17
N ILE A 101 3.48 2.00 8.89
CA ILE A 101 2.04 1.92 8.63
C ILE A 101 1.37 1.31 9.87
N ILE A 102 0.48 2.09 10.47
CA ILE A 102 -0.24 1.74 11.70
C ILE A 102 -1.70 1.52 11.36
N GLY A 103 -2.17 0.29 11.56
CA GLY A 103 -3.52 -0.12 11.22
C GLY A 103 -3.76 -1.60 11.45
N GLU A 104 -5.03 -1.99 11.56
CA GLU A 104 -5.41 -3.39 11.69
C GLU A 104 -5.01 -4.16 10.42
N LYS A 105 -4.30 -5.27 10.60
CA LYS A 105 -3.85 -6.13 9.49
C LYS A 105 -2.92 -5.42 8.48
N ALA A 106 -2.26 -4.35 8.87
CA ALA A 106 -1.41 -3.56 7.98
C ALA A 106 -0.32 -4.41 7.31
N TYR A 107 0.34 -5.31 8.06
CA TYR A 107 1.31 -6.24 7.50
C TYR A 107 0.66 -7.25 6.53
N GLY A 108 -0.47 -7.85 6.91
CA GLY A 108 -1.18 -8.82 6.06
C GLY A 108 -1.54 -8.26 4.68
N TRP A 109 -1.93 -6.98 4.63
CA TRP A 109 -2.20 -6.27 3.39
C TRP A 109 -0.93 -5.92 2.60
N ALA A 110 0.14 -5.50 3.27
CA ALA A 110 1.35 -5.00 2.61
C ALA A 110 2.37 -6.11 2.25
N LYS A 111 2.31 -7.30 2.84
CA LYS A 111 3.36 -8.33 2.69
C LYS A 111 3.61 -8.75 1.24
N SER A 112 2.56 -8.75 0.39
CA SER A 112 2.68 -9.09 -1.03
C SER A 112 3.40 -8.04 -1.88
N GLU A 113 3.62 -6.85 -1.32
CA GLU A 113 4.28 -5.73 -2.00
C GLU A 113 5.82 -5.82 -1.96
N SER A 114 6.35 -6.72 -1.14
CA SER A 114 7.79 -6.94 -1.03
C SER A 114 8.38 -7.46 -2.34
N GLY A 115 9.35 -6.73 -2.89
CA GLY A 115 9.99 -7.11 -4.15
C GLY A 115 10.62 -5.93 -4.88
N VAL A 116 11.09 -6.19 -6.10
CA VAL A 116 11.67 -5.17 -6.97
C VAL A 116 10.62 -4.70 -7.97
N HIS A 117 10.33 -3.40 -7.93
CA HIS A 117 9.35 -2.74 -8.77
C HIS A 117 10.05 -2.05 -9.94
N ARG A 118 9.64 -2.39 -11.16
CA ARG A 118 10.25 -1.90 -12.41
C ARG A 118 9.37 -0.85 -13.08
N LEU A 119 9.95 0.30 -13.37
CA LEU A 119 9.33 1.34 -14.19
C LEU A 119 10.03 1.43 -15.55
N VAL A 120 9.25 1.46 -16.62
CA VAL A 120 9.74 1.72 -17.98
C VAL A 120 9.00 2.92 -18.55
N ARG A 121 9.68 4.06 -18.70
CA ARG A 121 9.10 5.30 -19.23
C ARG A 121 10.13 6.11 -20.03
N ILE A 122 9.67 7.17 -20.68
CA ILE A 122 10.56 8.20 -21.22
C ILE A 122 10.96 9.10 -20.05
N SER A 123 12.26 9.23 -19.78
CA SER A 123 12.72 10.02 -18.63
C SER A 123 12.53 11.51 -18.93
N PRO A 124 11.95 12.29 -18.00
CA PRO A 124 11.90 13.75 -18.11
C PRO A 124 13.28 14.39 -17.87
N PHE A 125 14.25 13.63 -17.34
CA PHE A 125 15.60 14.11 -17.02
C PHE A 125 16.62 13.80 -18.12
N ASP A 126 16.27 12.98 -19.13
CA ASP A 126 17.11 12.73 -20.28
C ASP A 126 16.77 13.69 -21.42
N ALA A 127 17.72 14.59 -21.74
CA ALA A 127 17.58 15.57 -22.81
C ALA A 127 17.32 14.95 -24.19
N ASN A 128 17.71 13.69 -24.41
CA ASN A 128 17.48 12.98 -25.68
C ASN A 128 16.12 12.26 -25.74
N GLY A 129 15.32 12.30 -24.68
CA GLY A 129 14.00 11.66 -24.63
C GLY A 129 14.03 10.14 -24.82
N LYS A 130 15.11 9.47 -24.37
CA LYS A 130 15.19 8.01 -24.49
C LYS A 130 14.28 7.33 -23.47
N ARG A 131 13.92 6.09 -23.78
CA ARG A 131 13.22 5.21 -22.85
C ARG A 131 14.21 4.66 -21.83
N HIS A 132 13.95 4.91 -20.56
CA HIS A 132 14.73 4.40 -19.43
C HIS A 132 13.99 3.25 -18.73
N THR A 133 14.75 2.36 -18.13
CA THR A 133 14.23 1.32 -17.22
C THR A 133 14.84 1.56 -15.85
N SER A 134 13.99 1.78 -14.85
CA SER A 134 14.38 2.04 -13.47
C SER A 134 13.84 0.96 -12.55
N PHE A 135 14.53 0.76 -11.44
CA PHE A 135 14.17 -0.22 -10.43
C PHE A 135 14.20 0.42 -9.05
N ALA A 136 13.28 0.00 -8.19
CA ALA A 136 13.30 0.32 -6.77
C ALA A 136 12.86 -0.94 -6.01
N SER A 137 13.50 -1.22 -4.88
CA SER A 137 13.12 -2.34 -4.01
C SER A 137 12.20 -1.84 -2.91
N VAL A 138 11.13 -2.60 -2.66
CA VAL A 138 10.22 -2.41 -1.54
C VAL A 138 10.39 -3.60 -0.62
N GLY A 139 10.69 -3.35 0.65
CA GLY A 139 10.73 -4.34 1.72
C GLY A 139 9.62 -4.06 2.72
N VAL A 140 8.88 -5.10 3.13
CA VAL A 140 7.84 -4.98 4.14
C VAL A 140 8.13 -5.91 5.31
N THR A 141 8.24 -5.35 6.50
CA THR A 141 8.57 -6.08 7.73
C THR A 141 7.52 -5.79 8.80
N PRO A 142 7.00 -6.80 9.52
CA PRO A 142 6.05 -6.55 10.59
C PRO A 142 6.76 -5.87 11.78
N VAL A 143 6.03 -5.04 12.52
CA VAL A 143 6.47 -4.57 13.83
C VAL A 143 6.25 -5.70 14.82
N ILE A 144 7.31 -6.16 15.47
CA ILE A 144 7.27 -7.14 16.55
C ILE A 144 7.60 -6.38 17.84
N GLU A 145 6.68 -6.40 18.81
CA GLU A 145 6.98 -5.89 20.15
C GLU A 145 7.75 -6.98 20.91
N ASP A 146 9.06 -6.79 21.04
CA ASP A 146 9.92 -7.66 21.84
C ASP A 146 9.65 -7.44 23.34
N SER A 147 8.62 -8.08 23.90
CA SER A 147 8.56 -8.36 25.34
C SER A 147 9.30 -9.66 25.63
N ILE A 148 10.60 -9.70 25.36
CA ILE A 148 11.42 -10.86 25.69
C ILE A 148 11.82 -10.74 27.17
N ASP A 149 11.03 -11.34 28.06
CA ASP A 149 11.40 -11.53 29.46
C ASP A 149 12.51 -12.59 29.57
N ILE A 150 13.76 -12.17 29.35
CA ILE A 150 14.93 -13.05 29.55
C ILE A 150 15.21 -13.13 31.06
N VAL A 151 14.68 -14.17 31.71
CA VAL A 151 15.10 -14.54 33.07
C VAL A 151 16.46 -15.24 32.98
N VAL A 152 17.54 -14.48 33.16
CA VAL A 152 18.89 -15.04 33.34
C VAL A 152 18.96 -15.67 34.73
N ARG A 153 19.34 -16.94 34.80
CA ARG A 153 19.47 -17.72 36.05
C ARG A 153 20.92 -18.05 36.35
#